data_AF-A0DDJ7-F1
#
_entry.id   AF-A0DDJ7-F1
#
_cell.length_a   1.000
_cell.length_b   1.000
_cell.length_c   1.000
_cell.angle_alpha   90.00
_cell.angle_beta   90.00
_cell.angle_gamma   90.00
#
_symmetry.space_group_name_H-M   'P 1'
#
loop_
_entity.id
_entity.type
_entity.pdbx_description
1 polymer ?
#
loop_
_entity_poly.entity_id
_entity_poly.type
_entity_poly.pdbx_seq_one_letter_code
_entity_poly.pdbx_strand_id
1 'polypeptide(L)'
;MNCPNHPSNEITVICIAGHNCQRKYCPECQYDHGGEMNQYLPIDLFSKKLKEKAHAYKLANDQEQVKQHREFKILFANTQINLKKAFQDVNQSIQGINETIKKQAQVYLNLINTQFSLSESSYSDLDLMVKMLERNVLDKWLFSKEFYYNLFDQLKSTLKFEIEKFIRIINAQFSAILQEEQIQQQVGLKQQDQFLIKTNFQIQNSAQRETKYIYQGETLQMYKQLLQSVKQYDLLQKPEILTNLQQIKNLKWAGEVGKNLKKIGFWSALWKGENREGCGGEYSQDGYKSGKWKEMIKNYYDYQYKYCISYAKVYECGEYVNEFRSGIWKYIYNNQEIGGGEYKQPGLKNGKWSEPSEEFSNKSQATYNGEYKNGKKVSRWNTVAWGILVEGGSYDEEGSEIKNGNWIELNDKISDYSQIYYIGEYKNGQKIGKWSTWWNMKENKEIGGGSYDQGNNGMKIGKCIELSQDFQYLSQVIYQGEYLKNKKIGRWNLLYRRTTDEEFALMQQIKHIMEQGGEDYLMKGAMGLRLENGLNWQRDLDQVVELHIMGNTKTVKRLVDGIQQGQDYKCKILQGINIFSGGRSYDEKGEEKKVGRWIELNDGFWNQSQVLYEGKYKNDKNLGNGISI
;
A
#
# COMPACT_ATOMS: atom_id res chain seq x y z
N MET A 1 8.33 -33.30 45.08
CA MET A 1 9.63 -32.63 44.82
C MET A 1 10.00 -31.87 46.07
N ASN A 2 11.18 -32.10 46.64
CA ASN A 2 11.58 -31.46 47.89
C ASN A 2 12.11 -30.04 47.61
N CYS A 3 11.88 -29.14 48.55
CA CYS A 3 12.35 -27.76 48.46
C CYS A 3 13.88 -27.73 48.59
N PRO A 4 14.61 -27.02 47.71
CA PRO A 4 16.06 -26.95 47.79
C PRO A 4 16.57 -26.27 49.06
N ASN A 5 15.81 -25.33 49.62
CA ASN A 5 16.18 -24.62 50.85
C ASN A 5 15.70 -25.35 52.12
N HIS A 6 14.66 -26.19 52.00
CA HIS A 6 14.07 -26.97 53.09
C HIS A 6 13.89 -28.43 52.64
N PRO A 7 14.95 -29.26 52.63
CA PRO A 7 14.93 -30.59 52.01
C PRO A 7 13.93 -31.58 52.60
N SER A 8 13.49 -31.35 53.84
CA SER A 8 12.44 -32.11 54.52
C SER A 8 11.02 -31.73 54.08
N ASN A 9 10.86 -30.60 53.40
CA ASN A 9 9.56 -30.06 53.00
C ASN A 9 9.31 -30.26 51.51
N GLU A 10 8.11 -30.71 51.17
CA GLU A 10 7.68 -30.80 49.77
C GLU A 10 7.23 -29.43 49.24
N ILE A 11 7.51 -29.19 47.96
CA ILE A 11 6.97 -28.04 47.24
C ILE A 11 5.49 -28.32 46.98
N THR A 12 4.61 -27.45 47.46
CA THR A 12 3.15 -27.62 47.39
C THR A 12 2.47 -26.56 46.53
N VAL A 13 3.10 -25.39 46.32
CA VAL A 13 2.51 -24.27 45.56
C VAL A 13 3.46 -23.65 44.52
N ILE A 14 2.86 -23.00 43.51
CA ILE A 14 3.52 -22.23 42.45
C ILE A 14 3.10 -20.76 42.56
N CYS A 15 4.05 -19.83 42.59
CA CYS A 15 3.75 -18.39 42.50
C CYS A 15 3.50 -17.98 41.04
N ILE A 16 2.35 -17.36 40.76
CA ILE A 16 1.93 -16.94 39.41
C ILE A 16 1.99 -15.41 39.18
N ALA A 17 2.55 -14.64 40.13
CA ALA A 17 2.63 -13.19 40.03
C ALA A 17 3.59 -12.69 38.92
N GLY A 18 3.40 -11.47 38.41
CA GLY A 18 4.19 -10.92 37.30
C GLY A 18 5.64 -10.54 37.62
N HIS A 19 6.15 -10.78 38.82
CA HIS A 19 7.51 -10.42 39.24
C HIS A 19 8.52 -11.58 39.07
N ASN A 20 9.81 -11.29 39.16
CA ASN A 20 10.87 -12.29 39.01
C ASN A 20 11.18 -12.97 40.36
N CYS A 21 10.81 -14.24 40.56
CA CYS A 21 11.06 -14.98 41.79
C CYS A 21 11.27 -16.51 41.56
N GLN A 22 11.71 -17.23 42.60
CA GLN A 22 11.78 -18.69 42.59
C GLN A 22 10.38 -19.30 42.64
N ARG A 23 9.75 -19.52 41.49
CA ARG A 23 8.31 -19.87 41.34
C ARG A 23 7.77 -21.04 42.17
N LYS A 24 8.61 -21.90 42.74
CA LYS A 24 8.22 -23.14 43.43
C LYS A 24 8.45 -22.99 44.93
N TYR A 25 7.38 -23.12 45.73
CA TYR A 25 7.45 -22.89 47.18
C TYR A 25 6.93 -24.08 47.98
N CYS A 26 7.65 -24.44 49.04
CA CYS A 26 7.10 -25.16 50.19
C CYS A 26 6.44 -24.16 51.17
N PRO A 27 5.72 -24.61 52.22
CA PRO A 27 5.02 -23.71 53.13
C PRO A 27 5.92 -22.63 53.77
N GLU A 28 7.14 -23.00 54.19
CA GLU A 28 8.12 -22.06 54.76
C GLU A 28 8.58 -21.02 53.74
N CYS A 29 9.03 -21.43 52.55
CA CYS A 29 9.44 -20.47 51.52
C CYS A 29 8.28 -19.60 51.02
N GLN A 30 7.03 -20.09 51.06
CA GLN A 30 5.85 -19.30 50.70
C GLN A 30 5.63 -18.18 51.71
N TYR A 31 5.81 -18.47 53.01
CA TYR A 31 5.74 -17.47 54.08
C TYR A 31 6.83 -16.40 53.89
N ASP A 32 8.07 -16.83 53.65
CA ASP A 32 9.20 -15.92 53.47
C ASP A 32 9.09 -15.05 52.21
N HIS A 33 8.41 -15.54 51.17
CA HIS A 33 8.23 -14.81 49.92
C HIS A 33 7.30 -13.58 50.07
N GLY A 34 6.38 -13.58 51.05
CA GLY A 34 5.57 -12.40 51.39
C GLY A 34 4.53 -11.95 50.34
N GLY A 35 4.32 -12.72 49.27
CA GLY A 35 3.27 -12.43 48.27
C GLY A 35 1.84 -12.63 48.80
N GLU A 36 0.86 -12.05 48.12
CA GLU A 36 -0.56 -12.23 48.46
C GLU A 36 -1.01 -13.69 48.26
N MET A 37 -1.92 -14.20 49.09
CA MET A 37 -2.36 -15.61 49.02
C MET A 37 -2.98 -15.99 47.67
N ASN A 38 -3.60 -15.05 46.96
CA ASN A 38 -4.16 -15.24 45.61
C ASN A 38 -3.09 -15.41 44.51
N GLN A 39 -1.81 -15.14 44.81
CA GLN A 39 -0.68 -15.26 43.89
C GLN A 39 -0.06 -16.67 43.90
N TYR A 40 -0.52 -17.57 44.78
CA TYR A 40 -0.04 -18.95 44.85
C TYR A 40 -1.14 -19.91 44.40
N LEU A 41 -0.76 -20.87 43.57
CA LEU A 41 -1.63 -21.98 43.18
C LEU A 41 -1.03 -23.30 43.67
N PRO A 42 -1.81 -24.16 44.34
CA PRO A 42 -1.40 -25.55 44.58
C PRO A 42 -0.94 -26.21 43.28
N ILE A 43 0.13 -27.00 43.32
CA ILE A 43 0.75 -27.59 42.12
C ILE A 43 -0.28 -28.35 41.28
N ASP A 44 -1.16 -29.12 41.89
CA ASP A 44 -2.19 -29.89 41.17
C ASP A 44 -3.19 -28.97 40.47
N LEU A 45 -3.58 -27.88 41.12
CA LEU A 45 -4.47 -26.88 40.53
C LEU A 45 -3.77 -26.08 39.42
N PHE A 46 -2.49 -25.76 39.58
CA PHE A 46 -1.67 -25.14 38.55
C PHE A 46 -1.56 -26.05 37.32
N SER A 47 -1.26 -27.34 37.52
CA SER A 47 -1.18 -28.35 36.46
C SER A 47 -2.52 -28.50 35.73
N LYS A 48 -3.63 -28.56 36.48
CA LYS A 48 -4.99 -28.59 35.92
C LYS A 48 -5.28 -27.35 35.07
N LYS A 49 -5.05 -26.14 35.60
CA LYS A 49 -5.25 -24.89 34.86
C LYS A 49 -4.35 -24.78 33.63
N LEU A 50 -3.13 -25.29 33.69
CA LEU A 50 -2.22 -25.32 32.54
C LEU A 50 -2.75 -26.25 31.45
N LYS A 51 -3.25 -27.44 31.81
CA LYS A 51 -3.89 -28.36 30.87
C LYS A 51 -5.17 -27.77 30.27
N GLU A 52 -6.02 -27.15 31.08
CA GLU A 52 -7.22 -26.45 30.62
C GLU A 52 -6.86 -25.33 29.64
N LYS A 53 -5.84 -24.52 29.95
CA LYS A 53 -5.31 -23.52 29.00
C LYS A 53 -4.76 -24.19 27.74
N ALA A 54 -3.95 -25.23 27.85
CA ALA A 54 -3.39 -25.93 26.69
C ALA A 54 -4.48 -26.48 25.77
N HIS A 55 -5.57 -27.02 26.34
CA HIS A 55 -6.76 -27.44 25.61
C HIS A 55 -7.52 -26.27 25.00
N ALA A 56 -7.73 -25.19 25.74
CA ALA A 56 -8.40 -23.98 25.24
C ALA A 56 -7.65 -23.35 24.05
N TYR A 57 -6.32 -23.35 24.09
CA TYR A 57 -5.46 -22.90 23.00
C TYR A 57 -5.20 -23.97 21.93
N LYS A 58 -5.81 -25.17 22.07
CA LYS A 58 -5.69 -26.28 21.11
C LYS A 58 -4.23 -26.65 20.80
N LEU A 59 -3.34 -26.57 21.78
CA LEU A 59 -1.90 -26.81 21.60
C LEU A 59 -1.56 -28.23 21.10
N ALA A 60 -2.48 -29.18 21.29
CA ALA A 60 -2.36 -30.58 20.84
C ALA A 60 -3.24 -30.90 19.62
N ASN A 61 -3.80 -29.89 18.93
CA ASN A 61 -4.68 -30.11 17.79
C ASN A 61 -3.91 -30.32 16.49
N ASP A 62 -3.09 -31.38 16.46
CA ASP A 62 -2.36 -31.82 15.27
C ASP A 62 -3.32 -32.09 14.10
N GLN A 63 -4.58 -32.44 14.39
CA GLN A 63 -5.60 -32.68 13.37
C GLN A 63 -5.92 -31.43 12.54
N GLU A 64 -5.99 -30.24 13.14
CA GLU A 64 -6.23 -29.01 12.37
C GLU A 64 -5.02 -28.64 11.53
N GLN A 65 -3.79 -28.78 12.05
CA GLN A 65 -2.59 -28.55 11.25
C GLN A 65 -2.49 -29.52 10.06
N VAL A 66 -2.75 -30.82 10.30
CA VAL A 66 -2.80 -31.84 9.25
C VAL A 66 -3.89 -31.53 8.22
N LYS A 67 -5.05 -31.05 8.66
CA LYS A 67 -6.15 -30.62 7.79
C LYS A 67 -5.74 -29.43 6.92
N GLN A 68 -5.21 -28.36 7.51
CA GLN A 68 -4.74 -27.17 6.78
C GLN A 68 -3.65 -27.53 5.77
N HIS A 69 -2.69 -28.38 6.15
CA HIS A 69 -1.64 -28.87 5.25
C HIS A 69 -2.22 -29.67 4.08
N ARG A 70 -3.21 -30.52 4.35
CA ARG A 70 -3.89 -31.30 3.32
C ARG A 70 -4.67 -30.40 2.34
N GLU A 71 -5.42 -29.44 2.86
CA GLU A 71 -6.16 -28.46 2.04
C GLU A 71 -5.21 -27.64 1.16
N PHE A 72 -4.08 -27.17 1.72
CA PHE A 72 -3.06 -26.46 0.96
C PHE A 72 -2.45 -27.32 -0.15
N LYS A 73 -2.13 -28.60 0.14
CA LYS A 73 -1.64 -29.55 -0.86
C LYS A 73 -2.64 -29.77 -2.00
N ILE A 74 -3.93 -29.90 -1.68
CA ILE A 74 -4.99 -30.06 -2.69
C ILE A 74 -5.09 -28.81 -3.57
N LEU A 75 -5.10 -27.62 -2.95
CA LEU A 75 -5.13 -26.35 -3.68
C LEU A 75 -3.93 -26.21 -4.62
N PHE A 76 -2.73 -26.56 -4.14
CA PHE A 76 -1.51 -26.49 -4.92
C PHE A 76 -1.54 -27.47 -6.12
N ALA A 77 -1.95 -28.72 -5.90
CA ALA A 77 -2.10 -29.70 -6.98
C ALA A 77 -3.12 -29.25 -8.04
N ASN A 78 -4.27 -28.72 -7.61
CA ASN A 78 -5.29 -28.18 -8.53
C ASN A 78 -4.75 -27.00 -9.33
N THR A 79 -3.98 -26.11 -8.70
CA THR A 79 -3.35 -24.96 -9.37
C THR A 79 -2.35 -25.43 -10.44
N GLN A 80 -1.54 -26.46 -10.14
CA GLN A 80 -0.61 -27.05 -11.11
C GLN A 80 -1.35 -27.67 -12.30
N ILE A 81 -2.45 -28.40 -12.06
CA ILE A 81 -3.28 -28.98 -13.12
C ILE A 81 -3.85 -27.89 -14.02
N ASN A 82 -4.40 -26.83 -13.44
CA ASN A 82 -4.99 -25.71 -14.18
C ASN A 82 -3.95 -24.96 -15.02
N LEU A 83 -2.76 -24.70 -14.46
CA LEU A 83 -1.65 -24.07 -15.20
C LEU A 83 -1.19 -24.97 -16.36
N LYS A 84 -1.03 -26.27 -16.12
CA LYS A 84 -0.65 -27.23 -17.16
C LYS A 84 -1.67 -27.24 -18.31
N LYS A 85 -2.97 -27.25 -17.99
CA LYS A 85 -4.04 -27.19 -18.97
C LYS A 85 -3.99 -25.88 -19.78
N ALA A 86 -3.86 -24.74 -19.11
CA ALA A 86 -3.76 -23.44 -19.79
C ALA A 86 -2.55 -23.39 -20.76
N PHE A 87 -1.40 -23.93 -20.36
CA PHE A 87 -0.24 -24.02 -21.25
C PHE A 87 -0.47 -24.97 -22.44
N GLN A 88 -1.18 -26.08 -22.23
CA GLN A 88 -1.55 -26.99 -23.32
C GLN A 88 -2.48 -26.30 -24.32
N ASP A 89 -3.48 -25.56 -23.85
CA ASP A 89 -4.44 -24.83 -24.70
C ASP A 89 -3.74 -23.74 -25.53
N VAL A 90 -2.81 -22.98 -24.91
CA VAL A 90 -1.97 -22.00 -25.61
C VAL A 90 -1.09 -22.68 -26.66
N ASN A 91 -0.45 -23.80 -26.33
CA ASN A 91 0.41 -24.51 -27.26
C ASN A 91 -0.37 -25.09 -28.45
N GLN A 92 -1.56 -25.66 -28.22
CA GLN A 92 -2.45 -26.13 -29.28
C GLN A 92 -2.88 -24.99 -30.22
N SER A 93 -3.20 -23.82 -29.65
CA SER A 93 -3.56 -22.63 -30.44
C SER A 93 -2.40 -22.16 -31.33
N ILE A 94 -1.18 -22.12 -30.79
CA ILE A 94 0.04 -21.78 -31.55
C ILE A 94 0.30 -22.80 -32.66
N GLN A 95 0.10 -24.10 -32.39
CA GLN A 95 0.24 -25.16 -33.38
C GLN A 95 -0.78 -25.00 -34.53
N GLY A 96 -2.05 -24.76 -34.22
CA GLY A 96 -3.10 -24.56 -35.22
C GLY A 96 -2.85 -23.34 -36.12
N ILE A 97 -2.38 -22.23 -35.56
CA ILE A 97 -1.99 -21.04 -36.34
C ILE A 97 -0.80 -21.36 -37.25
N ASN A 98 0.24 -22.04 -36.74
CA ASN A 98 1.41 -22.43 -37.53
C ASN A 98 1.06 -23.40 -38.66
N GLU A 99 0.16 -24.36 -38.43
CA GLU A 99 -0.34 -25.26 -39.47
C GLU A 99 -1.11 -24.50 -40.55
N THR A 100 -1.91 -23.50 -40.17
CA THR A 100 -2.64 -22.65 -41.13
C THR A 100 -1.65 -21.88 -42.02
N ILE A 101 -0.63 -21.26 -41.42
CA ILE A 101 0.44 -20.56 -42.15
C ILE A 101 1.16 -21.53 -43.10
N LYS A 102 1.52 -22.73 -42.64
CA LYS A 102 2.20 -23.76 -43.46
C LYS A 102 1.34 -24.25 -44.62
N LYS A 103 0.07 -24.58 -44.36
CA LYS A 103 -0.87 -25.04 -45.41
C LYS A 103 -1.04 -23.98 -46.49
N GLN A 104 -1.22 -22.72 -46.11
CA GLN A 104 -1.35 -21.62 -47.07
C GLN A 104 -0.06 -21.37 -47.85
N ALA A 105 1.11 -21.42 -47.19
CA ALA A 105 2.41 -21.36 -47.87
C ALA A 105 2.55 -22.47 -48.92
N GLN A 106 2.16 -23.70 -48.55
CA GLN A 106 2.26 -24.86 -49.43
C GLN A 106 1.34 -24.75 -50.65
N VAL A 107 0.13 -24.19 -50.49
CA VAL A 107 -0.77 -23.91 -51.63
C VAL A 107 -0.08 -23.00 -52.64
N TYR A 108 0.52 -21.89 -52.19
CA TYR A 108 1.23 -20.97 -53.08
C TYR A 108 2.47 -21.60 -53.71
N LEU A 109 3.25 -22.37 -52.94
CA LEU A 109 4.43 -23.05 -53.47
C LEU A 109 4.07 -24.13 -54.49
N ASN A 110 3.00 -24.90 -54.27
CA ASN A 110 2.55 -25.90 -55.22
C ASN A 110 2.16 -25.27 -56.55
N LEU A 111 1.45 -24.14 -56.52
CA LEU A 111 1.08 -23.39 -57.73
C LEU A 111 2.30 -22.90 -58.52
N ILE A 112 3.32 -22.39 -57.81
CA ILE A 112 4.55 -21.88 -58.45
C ILE A 112 5.41 -23.02 -59.01
N ASN A 113 5.48 -24.15 -58.29
CA ASN A 113 6.42 -25.24 -58.59
C ASN A 113 5.84 -26.36 -59.46
N THR A 114 4.53 -26.38 -59.71
CA THR A 114 3.95 -27.36 -60.63
C THR A 114 4.54 -27.18 -62.03
N GLN A 115 5.29 -28.19 -62.49
CA GLN A 115 5.93 -28.24 -63.82
C GLN A 115 4.95 -28.34 -65.00
N PHE A 116 3.65 -28.19 -64.76
CA PHE A 116 2.65 -28.24 -65.83
C PHE A 116 2.79 -27.03 -66.75
N SER A 117 2.54 -27.25 -68.04
CA SER A 117 2.33 -26.12 -68.95
C SER A 117 1.20 -25.27 -68.38
N LEU A 118 1.35 -23.93 -68.33
CA LEU A 118 0.28 -23.04 -67.88
C LEU A 118 -1.05 -23.29 -68.60
N SER A 119 -0.99 -23.84 -69.83
CA SER A 119 -2.16 -24.25 -70.62
C SER A 119 -2.95 -25.44 -70.04
N GLU A 120 -2.36 -26.21 -69.11
CA GLU A 120 -2.96 -27.38 -68.46
C GLU A 120 -3.45 -27.08 -67.03
N SER A 121 -3.19 -25.89 -66.50
CA SER A 121 -3.64 -25.48 -65.17
C SER A 121 -5.15 -25.25 -65.14
N SER A 122 -5.79 -25.55 -64.00
CA SER A 122 -7.21 -25.26 -63.83
C SER A 122 -7.48 -23.75 -63.86
N TYR A 123 -8.68 -23.33 -64.29
CA TYR A 123 -9.05 -21.92 -64.27
C TYR A 123 -8.98 -21.30 -62.86
N SER A 124 -9.22 -22.08 -61.81
CA SER A 124 -9.07 -21.61 -60.41
C SER A 124 -7.62 -21.38 -60.03
N ASP A 125 -6.70 -22.24 -60.49
CA ASP A 125 -5.27 -22.07 -60.23
C ASP A 125 -4.73 -20.87 -61.00
N LEU A 126 -5.12 -20.70 -62.27
CA LEU A 126 -4.78 -19.55 -63.09
C LEU A 126 -5.31 -18.24 -62.50
N ASP A 127 -6.56 -18.18 -62.05
CA ASP A 127 -7.12 -16.99 -61.38
C ASP A 127 -6.37 -16.67 -60.08
N LEU A 128 -5.97 -17.69 -59.31
CA LEU A 128 -5.16 -17.47 -58.11
C LEU A 128 -3.74 -16.98 -58.44
N MET A 129 -3.10 -17.51 -59.48
CA MET A 129 -1.80 -17.05 -59.97
C MET A 129 -1.87 -15.61 -60.49
N VAL A 130 -2.90 -15.27 -61.28
CA VAL A 130 -3.16 -13.89 -61.74
C VAL A 130 -3.39 -12.97 -60.54
N LYS A 131 -4.17 -13.41 -59.54
CA LYS A 131 -4.35 -12.68 -58.29
C LYS A 131 -3.06 -12.53 -57.50
N MET A 132 -2.09 -13.44 -57.59
CA MET A 132 -0.79 -13.30 -56.95
C MET A 132 0.11 -12.29 -57.68
N LEU A 133 -0.02 -12.17 -59.01
CA LEU A 133 0.76 -11.26 -59.85
C LEU A 133 0.20 -9.83 -59.89
N GLU A 134 -1.12 -9.69 -60.05
CA GLU A 134 -1.78 -8.40 -60.30
C GLU A 134 -2.35 -7.75 -59.04
N ARG A 135 -2.63 -8.55 -58.00
CA ARG A 135 -3.24 -8.08 -56.77
C ARG A 135 -2.27 -8.42 -55.64
N ASN A 136 -2.13 -7.54 -54.66
CA ASN A 136 -1.17 -7.68 -53.55
C ASN A 136 -1.51 -8.86 -52.60
N VAL A 137 -1.88 -10.04 -53.11
CA VAL A 137 -2.29 -11.23 -52.35
C VAL A 137 -1.10 -11.83 -51.62
N LEU A 138 0.07 -11.90 -52.28
CA LEU A 138 1.31 -12.31 -51.62
C LEU A 138 1.72 -11.33 -50.52
N ASP A 139 1.64 -10.03 -50.78
CA ASP A 139 1.95 -9.02 -49.75
C ASP A 139 0.97 -9.08 -48.58
N LYS A 140 -0.33 -9.26 -48.84
CA LYS A 140 -1.36 -9.45 -47.80
C LYS A 140 -1.10 -10.71 -46.98
N TRP A 141 -0.69 -11.80 -47.62
CA TRP A 141 -0.33 -13.03 -46.93
C TRP A 141 0.96 -12.87 -46.10
N LEU A 142 2.00 -12.24 -46.65
CA LEU A 142 3.24 -11.92 -45.93
C LEU A 142 2.94 -11.05 -44.71
N PHE A 143 2.15 -10.00 -44.89
CA PHE A 143 1.69 -9.13 -43.80
C PHE A 143 0.95 -9.93 -42.72
N SER A 144 0.04 -10.83 -43.12
CA SER A 144 -0.71 -11.66 -42.18
C SER A 144 0.20 -12.61 -41.40
N LYS A 145 1.18 -13.22 -42.08
CA LYS A 145 2.19 -14.09 -41.48
C LYS A 145 3.07 -13.33 -40.48
N GLU A 146 3.58 -12.16 -40.85
CA GLU A 146 4.36 -11.29 -39.96
C GLU A 146 3.55 -10.83 -38.75
N PHE A 147 2.28 -10.49 -38.96
CA PHE A 147 1.36 -10.15 -37.88
C PHE A 147 1.25 -11.28 -36.84
N TYR A 148 1.07 -12.54 -37.26
CA TYR A 148 1.03 -13.67 -36.33
C TYR A 148 2.35 -13.90 -35.58
N TYR A 149 3.49 -13.73 -36.25
CA TYR A 149 4.80 -13.86 -35.58
C TYR A 149 5.03 -12.75 -34.55
N ASN A 150 4.69 -11.51 -34.88
CA ASN A 150 4.74 -10.41 -33.92
C ASN A 150 3.82 -10.67 -32.71
N LEU A 151 2.62 -11.20 -32.95
CA LEU A 151 1.70 -11.59 -31.88
C LEU A 151 2.27 -12.70 -30.98
N PHE A 152 2.97 -13.68 -31.56
CA PHE A 152 3.66 -14.72 -30.77
C PHE A 152 4.78 -14.17 -29.90
N ASP A 153 5.57 -13.22 -30.40
CA ASP A 153 6.64 -12.59 -29.62
C ASP A 153 6.09 -11.72 -28.48
N GLN A 154 4.98 -11.02 -28.70
CA GLN A 154 4.25 -10.31 -27.66
C GLN A 154 3.71 -11.27 -26.60
N LEU A 155 3.07 -12.36 -27.02
CA LEU A 155 2.54 -13.38 -26.11
C LEU A 155 3.65 -14.01 -25.26
N LYS A 156 4.80 -14.34 -25.87
CA LYS A 156 5.99 -14.86 -25.19
C LYS A 156 6.48 -13.90 -24.11
N SER A 157 6.59 -12.61 -24.44
CA SER A 157 7.06 -11.58 -23.51
C SER A 157 6.10 -11.37 -22.34
N THR A 158 4.81 -11.28 -22.62
CA THR A 158 3.74 -11.17 -21.62
C THR A 158 3.71 -12.38 -20.69
N LEU A 159 3.79 -13.60 -21.25
CA LEU A 159 3.75 -14.82 -20.47
C LEU A 159 4.96 -14.94 -19.54
N LYS A 160 6.16 -14.60 -20.04
CA LYS A 160 7.37 -14.55 -19.23
C LYS A 160 7.21 -13.60 -18.04
N PHE A 161 6.73 -12.39 -18.30
CA PHE A 161 6.53 -11.38 -17.26
C PHE A 161 5.55 -11.83 -16.17
N GLU A 162 4.39 -12.38 -16.55
CA GLU A 162 3.38 -12.83 -15.57
C GLU A 162 3.86 -14.05 -14.76
N ILE A 163 4.61 -14.98 -15.37
CA ILE A 163 5.24 -16.09 -14.63
C ILE A 163 6.24 -15.57 -13.60
N GLU A 164 7.13 -14.65 -14.00
CA GLU A 164 8.12 -14.07 -13.08
C GLU A 164 7.45 -13.28 -11.94
N LYS A 165 6.35 -12.59 -12.22
CA LYS A 165 5.53 -11.89 -11.21
C LYS A 165 4.88 -12.87 -10.25
N PHE A 166 4.27 -13.94 -10.76
CA PHE A 166 3.67 -15.00 -9.94
C PHE A 166 4.68 -15.65 -9.00
N ILE A 167 5.86 -16.01 -9.51
CA ILE A 167 6.97 -16.58 -8.72
C ILE A 167 7.40 -15.61 -7.61
N ARG A 168 7.56 -14.31 -7.94
CA ARG A 168 7.92 -13.29 -6.94
C ARG A 168 6.90 -13.18 -5.82
N ILE A 169 5.60 -13.19 -6.14
CA ILE A 169 4.52 -13.13 -5.16
C ILE A 169 4.58 -14.35 -4.23
N ILE A 170 4.68 -15.56 -4.80
CA ILE A 170 4.76 -16.80 -4.02
C ILE A 170 5.98 -16.78 -3.08
N ASN A 171 7.16 -16.47 -3.61
CA ASN A 171 8.39 -16.46 -2.82
C ASN A 171 8.34 -15.42 -1.70
N ALA A 172 7.75 -14.25 -1.94
CA ALA A 172 7.59 -13.23 -0.90
C ALA A 172 6.66 -13.72 0.23
N GLN A 173 5.54 -14.35 -0.11
CA GLN A 173 4.60 -14.90 0.88
C GLN A 173 5.25 -16.03 1.71
N PHE A 174 5.94 -16.96 1.06
CA PHE A 174 6.66 -18.03 1.76
C PHE A 174 7.79 -17.50 2.65
N SER A 175 8.54 -16.51 2.17
CA SER A 175 9.60 -15.88 2.96
C SER A 175 9.03 -15.21 4.22
N ALA A 176 7.87 -14.55 4.11
CA ALA A 176 7.19 -13.95 5.26
C ALA A 176 6.76 -15.00 6.29
N ILE A 177 6.25 -16.16 5.83
CA ILE A 177 5.88 -17.28 6.71
C ILE A 177 7.12 -17.86 7.42
N LEU A 178 8.21 -18.12 6.69
CA LEU A 178 9.45 -18.66 7.27
C LEU A 178 10.11 -17.69 8.24
N GLN A 179 10.09 -16.39 7.93
CA GLN A 179 10.57 -15.37 8.85
C GLN A 179 9.70 -15.29 10.10
N GLU A 180 8.39 -15.47 10.00
CA GLU A 180 7.52 -15.50 11.17
C GLU A 180 7.85 -16.67 12.10
N GLU A 181 8.20 -17.83 11.55
CA GLU A 181 8.67 -18.96 12.34
C GLU A 181 9.99 -18.62 13.07
N GLN A 182 10.95 -17.99 12.38
CA GLN A 182 12.21 -17.52 12.98
C GLN A 182 11.97 -16.44 14.04
N ILE A 183 11.02 -15.53 13.81
CA ILE A 183 10.64 -14.47 14.74
C ILE A 183 9.94 -15.08 15.94
N GLN A 184 9.02 -16.02 15.80
CA GLN A 184 8.37 -16.68 16.94
C GLN A 184 9.38 -17.46 17.79
N GLN A 185 10.43 -18.03 17.17
CA GLN A 185 11.56 -18.61 17.87
C GLN A 185 12.40 -17.56 18.64
N GLN A 186 12.43 -16.29 18.18
CA GLN A 186 13.15 -15.18 18.81
C GLN A 186 12.30 -14.34 19.80
N VAL A 187 10.98 -14.23 19.58
CA VAL A 187 10.02 -13.36 20.26
C VAL A 187 9.45 -13.98 21.53
N GLY A 188 9.79 -15.23 21.84
CA GLY A 188 9.77 -15.73 23.22
C GLY A 188 10.55 -14.86 24.22
N LEU A 189 11.28 -13.83 23.76
CA LEU A 189 12.11 -12.96 24.61
C LEU A 189 11.95 -11.45 24.48
N LYS A 190 11.12 -10.88 23.59
CA LYS A 190 10.86 -9.42 23.56
C LYS A 190 9.76 -9.08 22.58
N GLN A 191 8.65 -8.56 23.08
CA GLN A 191 7.53 -8.07 22.28
C GLN A 191 7.19 -6.66 22.74
N GLN A 192 7.61 -5.66 21.97
CA GLN A 192 6.97 -4.35 21.91
C GLN A 192 7.06 -3.84 20.48
N ASP A 193 5.90 -3.78 19.83
CA ASP A 193 5.71 -3.30 18.48
C ASP A 193 5.78 -1.76 18.43
N GLN A 194 6.49 -1.22 17.46
CA GLN A 194 6.42 0.20 17.08
C GLN A 194 6.03 0.31 15.61
N PHE A 195 4.83 0.82 15.37
CA PHE A 195 4.39 1.33 14.07
C PHE A 195 5.15 2.62 13.72
N LEU A 196 5.34 2.89 12.42
CA LEU A 196 5.82 4.18 11.94
C LEU A 196 4.71 5.24 12.08
N ILE A 197 4.53 5.72 13.30
CA ILE A 197 3.72 6.91 13.61
C ILE A 197 4.54 8.12 13.15
N LYS A 198 3.87 9.10 12.51
CA LYS A 198 4.47 10.42 12.27
C LYS A 198 4.93 10.98 13.62
N THR A 199 6.22 10.93 13.82
CA THR A 199 6.82 11.04 15.14
C THR A 199 7.34 12.45 15.31
N ASN A 200 6.76 13.19 16.23
CA ASN A 200 7.31 14.48 16.65
C ASN A 200 8.51 14.19 17.56
N PHE A 201 9.70 14.61 17.14
CA PHE A 201 10.89 14.62 17.97
C PHE A 201 11.32 16.07 18.25
N GLN A 202 11.86 16.31 19.43
CA GLN A 202 12.41 17.61 19.80
C GLN A 202 13.85 17.69 19.30
N ILE A 203 14.17 18.77 18.59
CA ILE A 203 15.55 19.14 18.28
C ILE A 203 15.97 20.17 19.31
N GLN A 204 16.84 19.78 20.24
CA GLN A 204 17.39 20.68 21.23
C GLN A 204 18.80 21.08 20.83
N ASN A 205 19.04 22.39 20.73
CA ASN A 205 20.39 22.93 20.58
C ASN A 205 20.87 23.35 21.97
N SER A 206 21.93 22.72 22.48
CA SER A 206 22.50 23.10 23.77
C SER A 206 23.34 24.38 23.64
N ALA A 207 23.57 25.08 24.75
CA ALA A 207 24.52 26.20 24.81
C ALA A 207 25.95 25.78 24.42
N GLN A 208 26.26 24.49 24.49
CA GLN A 208 27.52 23.88 24.06
C GLN A 208 27.52 23.51 22.56
N ARG A 209 26.53 23.97 21.78
CA ARG A 209 26.36 23.67 20.35
C ARG A 209 26.20 22.19 20.03
N GLU A 210 25.58 21.45 20.94
CA GLU A 210 25.16 20.08 20.65
C GLU A 210 23.75 20.11 20.08
N THR A 211 23.55 19.48 18.92
CA THR A 211 22.20 19.21 18.41
C THR A 211 21.79 17.82 18.88
N LYS A 212 20.81 17.79 19.77
CA LYS A 212 20.21 16.55 20.32
C LYS A 212 18.88 16.31 19.63
N TYR A 213 18.75 15.12 19.07
CA TYR A 213 17.48 14.60 18.55
C TYR A 213 16.83 13.78 19.67
N ILE A 214 15.73 14.26 20.23
CA ILE A 214 15.07 13.64 21.39
C ILE A 214 13.68 13.14 20.99
N TYR A 215 13.41 11.86 21.24
CA TYR A 215 12.10 11.25 21.00
C TYR A 215 11.63 10.53 22.25
N GLN A 216 10.41 10.83 22.72
CA GLN A 216 9.83 10.25 23.94
C GLN A 216 10.75 10.36 25.18
N GLY A 217 11.53 11.46 25.27
CA GLY A 217 12.48 11.70 26.36
C GLY A 217 13.85 11.04 26.18
N GLU A 218 14.02 10.15 25.20
CA GLU A 218 15.29 9.50 24.89
C GLU A 218 16.09 10.29 23.85
N THR A 219 17.39 10.46 24.06
CA THR A 219 18.28 11.05 23.05
C THR A 219 18.61 9.99 22.00
N LEU A 220 18.06 10.14 20.80
CA LEU A 220 18.28 9.24 19.68
C LEU A 220 19.67 9.41 19.08
N GLN A 221 20.08 10.66 18.91
CA GLN A 221 21.37 11.02 18.34
C GLN A 221 21.82 12.37 18.90
N MET A 222 23.11 12.48 19.17
CA MET A 222 23.73 13.71 19.60
C MET A 222 24.85 14.05 18.62
N TYR A 223 24.71 15.16 17.91
CA TYR A 223 25.79 15.75 17.16
C TYR A 223 26.47 16.77 18.04
N LYS A 224 27.64 16.43 18.53
CA LYS A 224 28.53 17.42 19.12
C LYS A 224 29.18 18.15 17.96
N GLN A 225 28.79 19.40 17.71
CA GLN A 225 29.61 20.25 16.84
C GLN A 225 30.97 20.31 17.51
N LEU A 226 31.98 19.70 16.87
CA LEU A 226 33.35 19.74 17.38
C LEU A 226 33.70 21.21 17.55
N LEU A 227 33.86 21.63 18.81
CA LEU A 227 34.28 22.95 19.20
C LEU A 227 35.61 23.24 18.52
N GLN A 228 35.58 23.97 17.41
CA GLN A 228 36.74 24.69 16.97
C GLN A 228 36.83 25.98 17.79
N SER A 229 37.95 26.10 18.47
CA SER A 229 38.59 27.32 18.95
C SER A 229 38.88 28.36 17.84
N VAL A 230 38.30 28.20 16.65
CA VAL A 230 38.41 29.17 15.55
C VAL A 230 37.29 30.19 15.72
N LYS A 231 37.61 31.24 16.47
CA LYS A 231 36.87 32.50 16.39
C LYS A 231 36.87 32.94 14.92
N GLN A 232 35.67 33.13 14.35
CA GLN A 232 35.34 33.92 13.15
C GLN A 232 34.83 33.28 11.85
N TYR A 233 35.10 32.01 11.46
CA TYR A 233 34.78 31.63 10.06
C TYR A 233 33.79 30.50 9.73
N ASP A 234 33.26 29.72 10.68
CA ASP A 234 32.26 28.66 10.35
C ASP A 234 30.91 28.76 11.10
N LEU A 235 30.51 29.98 11.45
CA LEU A 235 29.19 30.26 12.06
C LEU A 235 28.00 30.20 11.09
N LEU A 236 28.22 29.86 9.81
CA LEU A 236 27.19 29.97 8.75
C LEU A 236 26.66 28.64 8.22
N GLN A 237 27.28 27.49 8.49
CA GLN A 237 26.67 26.22 8.11
C GLN A 237 25.57 25.87 9.12
N LYS A 238 24.32 26.16 8.74
CA LYS A 238 23.15 25.67 9.45
C LYS A 238 23.28 24.14 9.58
N PRO A 239 23.08 23.57 10.77
CA PRO A 239 23.13 22.12 10.93
C PRO A 239 22.15 21.47 9.95
N GLU A 240 22.61 20.42 9.27
CA GLU A 240 21.73 19.63 8.44
C GLU A 240 20.65 19.01 9.33
N ILE A 241 19.40 19.42 9.08
CA ILE A 241 18.25 18.88 9.78
C ILE A 241 17.80 17.64 9.04
N LEU A 242 18.13 16.47 9.59
CA LEU A 242 17.55 15.22 9.14
C LEU A 242 16.10 15.15 9.65
N THR A 243 15.18 14.84 8.75
CA THR A 243 13.76 14.66 9.08
C THR A 243 13.38 13.17 9.16
N ASN A 244 14.20 12.31 8.56
CA ASN A 244 13.98 10.87 8.55
C ASN A 244 14.55 10.20 9.82
N LEU A 245 13.65 9.70 10.67
CA LEU A 245 13.99 9.03 11.93
C LEU A 245 14.93 7.83 11.75
N GLN A 246 14.78 7.06 10.67
CA GLN A 246 15.64 5.91 10.41
C GLN A 246 17.05 6.34 10.05
N GLN A 247 17.22 7.42 9.27
CA GLN A 247 18.54 7.97 9.02
C GLN A 247 19.19 8.47 10.30
N ILE A 248 18.47 9.24 11.12
CA ILE A 248 18.98 9.73 12.42
C ILE A 248 19.47 8.56 13.30
N LYS A 249 18.69 7.46 13.36
CA LYS A 249 19.08 6.30 14.18
C LYS A 249 20.26 5.52 13.62
N ASN A 250 20.33 5.35 12.29
CA ASN A 250 21.17 4.31 11.69
C ASN A 250 22.37 4.84 10.91
N LEU A 251 22.33 6.08 10.43
CA LEU A 251 23.40 6.67 9.62
C LEU A 251 24.50 7.24 10.52
N LYS A 252 25.72 6.77 10.29
CA LYS A 252 26.95 7.32 10.87
C LYS A 252 27.96 7.53 9.76
N TRP A 253 28.87 8.47 9.96
CA TRP A 253 29.96 8.75 9.03
C TRP A 253 31.28 8.37 9.69
N ALA A 254 32.14 7.65 8.96
CA ALA A 254 33.44 7.21 9.45
C ALA A 254 34.54 7.58 8.45
N GLY A 255 35.64 8.16 8.95
CA GLY A 255 36.79 8.57 8.16
C GLY A 255 37.86 9.21 9.05
N GLU A 256 38.90 9.76 8.41
CA GLU A 256 40.02 10.37 9.13
C GLU A 256 39.72 11.81 9.57
N VAL A 257 40.23 12.15 10.75
CA VAL A 257 40.17 13.52 11.30
C VAL A 257 41.60 14.03 11.41
N GLY A 258 41.88 15.14 10.74
CA GLY A 258 43.19 15.78 10.71
C GLY A 258 43.57 16.43 12.04
N LYS A 259 44.82 16.89 12.14
CA LYS A 259 45.37 17.55 13.35
C LYS A 259 44.57 18.79 13.79
N ASN A 260 43.86 19.43 12.87
CA ASN A 260 43.00 20.59 13.10
C ASN A 260 41.53 20.21 13.41
N LEU A 261 41.26 18.94 13.71
CA LEU A 261 39.92 18.38 13.93
C LEU A 261 38.98 18.50 12.71
N LYS A 262 39.51 18.79 11.52
CA LYS A 262 38.74 18.78 10.28
C LYS A 262 38.70 17.37 9.70
N LYS A 263 37.62 17.05 9.02
CA LYS A 263 37.51 15.80 8.26
C LYS A 263 38.51 15.84 7.11
N ILE A 264 39.32 14.81 6.94
CA ILE A 264 40.26 14.71 5.81
C ILE A 264 40.18 13.31 5.20
N GLY A 265 40.66 13.18 3.96
CA GLY A 265 40.74 11.90 3.27
C GLY A 265 39.37 11.28 3.01
N PHE A 266 39.34 9.97 2.84
CA PHE A 266 38.12 9.26 2.48
C PHE A 266 37.19 9.06 3.69
N TRP A 267 35.92 9.38 3.49
CA TRP A 267 34.84 9.18 4.46
C TRP A 267 33.78 8.27 3.86
N SER A 268 33.30 7.33 4.67
CA SER A 268 32.28 6.33 4.30
C SER A 268 31.06 6.42 5.19
N ALA A 269 29.90 6.10 4.62
CA ALA A 269 28.65 6.01 5.35
C ALA A 269 28.49 4.60 5.95
N LEU A 270 28.28 4.54 7.26
CA LEU A 270 27.87 3.35 7.99
C LEU A 270 26.35 3.41 8.21
N TRP A 271 25.64 2.34 7.88
CA TRP A 271 24.21 2.22 8.11
C TRP A 271 23.93 1.00 8.99
N LYS A 272 23.30 1.19 10.15
CA LYS A 272 23.13 0.12 11.15
C LYS A 272 24.47 -0.53 11.56
N GLY A 273 25.56 0.24 11.51
CA GLY A 273 26.91 -0.23 11.80
C GLY A 273 27.65 -0.89 10.63
N GLU A 274 26.98 -1.16 9.52
CA GLU A 274 27.59 -1.77 8.33
C GLU A 274 28.04 -0.71 7.33
N ASN A 275 29.21 -0.92 6.72
CA ASN A 275 29.69 -0.04 5.66
C ASN A 275 28.80 -0.16 4.42
N ARG A 276 28.29 0.97 3.92
CA ARG A 276 27.49 0.99 2.69
C ARG A 276 28.40 1.18 1.50
N GLU A 277 28.50 0.14 0.68
CA GLU A 277 29.44 0.07 -0.43
C GLU A 277 29.38 1.31 -1.35
N GLY A 278 30.54 1.95 -1.45
CA GLY A 278 30.77 3.15 -2.24
C GLY A 278 30.06 4.41 -1.75
N CYS A 279 29.33 4.38 -0.63
CA CYS A 279 28.66 5.57 -0.09
C CYS A 279 29.65 6.41 0.72
N GLY A 280 29.89 7.62 0.23
CA GLY A 280 30.86 8.55 0.78
C GLY A 280 31.67 9.23 -0.31
N GLY A 281 32.82 9.77 0.08
CA GLY A 281 33.71 10.53 -0.80
C GLY A 281 34.90 11.08 -0.03
N GLU A 282 35.60 12.03 -0.64
CA GLU A 282 36.84 12.57 -0.08
C GLU A 282 36.64 13.97 0.48
N TYR A 283 37.31 14.24 1.60
CA TYR A 283 37.55 15.58 2.12
C TYR A 283 38.98 16.01 1.83
N SER A 284 39.15 17.23 1.34
CA SER A 284 40.44 17.90 1.22
C SER A 284 41.10 18.10 2.60
N GLN A 285 42.40 18.44 2.59
CA GLN A 285 43.18 18.74 3.81
C GLN A 285 42.60 19.93 4.60
N ASP A 286 41.87 20.81 3.92
CA ASP A 286 41.22 21.98 4.52
C ASP A 286 39.83 21.68 5.10
N GLY A 287 39.38 20.42 5.05
CA GLY A 287 38.09 20.01 5.61
C GLY A 287 36.92 20.10 4.65
N TYR A 288 37.16 20.42 3.38
CA TYR A 288 36.10 20.59 2.39
C TYR A 288 35.83 19.31 1.61
N LYS A 289 34.57 18.92 1.43
CA LYS A 289 34.18 17.89 0.47
C LYS A 289 34.74 18.22 -0.92
N SER A 290 35.38 17.23 -1.52
CA SER A 290 36.00 17.33 -2.83
C SER A 290 35.87 16.02 -3.61
N GLY A 291 35.90 16.10 -4.93
CA GLY A 291 35.89 14.93 -5.81
C GLY A 291 34.55 14.22 -5.83
N LYS A 292 34.56 12.92 -6.18
CA LYS A 292 33.33 12.15 -6.37
C LYS A 292 32.71 11.75 -5.04
N TRP A 293 31.40 11.94 -4.93
CA TRP A 293 30.60 11.58 -3.78
C TRP A 293 29.39 10.75 -4.19
N LYS A 294 29.01 9.83 -3.31
CA LYS A 294 27.75 9.07 -3.35
C LYS A 294 27.10 9.18 -1.98
N GLU A 295 25.95 9.84 -1.92
CA GLU A 295 25.23 10.15 -0.68
C GLU A 295 23.87 9.48 -0.66
N MET A 296 23.33 9.21 0.53
CA MET A 296 21.95 8.77 0.68
C MET A 296 21.04 10.00 0.61
N ILE A 297 19.94 9.93 -0.15
CA ILE A 297 18.98 11.05 -0.19
C ILE A 297 18.36 11.30 1.20
N LYS A 298 17.80 12.48 1.44
CA LYS A 298 17.18 12.87 2.73
C LYS A 298 16.10 11.92 3.26
N ASN A 299 15.43 11.19 2.36
CA ASN A 299 14.40 10.23 2.72
C ASN A 299 14.85 8.78 2.53
N TYR A 300 16.15 8.49 2.62
CA TYR A 300 16.64 7.12 2.53
C TYR A 300 16.15 6.30 3.73
N TYR A 301 15.56 5.13 3.45
CA TYR A 301 15.25 4.14 4.47
C TYR A 301 15.35 2.72 3.91
N ASP A 302 15.78 1.82 4.80
CA ASP A 302 15.91 0.38 4.54
C ASP A 302 15.02 -0.36 5.55
N TYR A 303 13.70 -0.27 5.31
CA TYR A 303 12.69 -0.82 6.18
C TYR A 303 12.18 -2.15 5.61
N GLN A 304 12.46 -3.23 6.32
CA GLN A 304 11.85 -4.53 6.04
C GLN A 304 10.77 -4.74 7.10
N TYR A 305 9.52 -4.37 6.79
CA TYR A 305 8.41 -4.75 7.65
C TYR A 305 7.93 -6.14 7.28
N LYS A 306 7.55 -6.90 8.31
CA LYS A 306 7.02 -8.27 8.26
C LYS A 306 5.97 -8.52 7.17
N TYR A 307 5.17 -7.51 6.81
CA TYR A 307 4.10 -7.62 5.80
C TYR A 307 4.25 -6.67 4.61
N CYS A 308 5.28 -5.82 4.61
CA CYS A 308 5.48 -4.78 3.59
C CYS A 308 6.95 -4.42 3.51
N ILE A 309 7.64 -4.91 2.48
CA ILE A 309 8.99 -4.46 2.16
C ILE A 309 8.83 -3.14 1.40
N SER A 310 8.99 -2.01 2.10
CA SER A 310 9.12 -0.69 1.49
C SER A 310 10.53 -0.17 1.76
N TYR A 311 11.28 0.16 0.71
CA TYR A 311 12.59 0.78 0.88
C TYR A 311 12.83 1.86 -0.17
N ALA A 312 13.51 2.92 0.29
CA ALA A 312 13.97 4.04 -0.51
C ALA A 312 15.49 4.03 -0.55
N LYS A 313 16.08 3.02 -1.21
CA LYS A 313 17.55 2.88 -1.38
C LYS A 313 18.05 3.75 -2.53
N VAL A 314 17.75 5.04 -2.46
CA VAL A 314 18.15 6.02 -3.47
C VAL A 314 19.40 6.73 -3.01
N TYR A 315 20.37 6.81 -3.91
CA TYR A 315 21.60 7.54 -3.73
C TYR A 315 21.66 8.72 -4.68
N GLU A 316 22.34 9.78 -4.28
CA GLU A 316 22.75 10.86 -5.17
C GLU A 316 24.26 10.81 -5.37
N CYS A 317 24.68 10.83 -6.63
CA CYS A 317 26.09 10.69 -7.01
C CYS A 317 26.51 11.90 -7.84
N GLY A 318 27.66 12.48 -7.55
CA GLY A 318 28.21 13.59 -8.33
C GLY A 318 29.55 14.06 -7.81
N GLU A 319 29.93 15.28 -8.14
CA GLU A 319 31.21 15.86 -7.73
C GLU A 319 31.01 17.06 -6.81
N TYR A 320 31.85 17.13 -5.79
CA TYR A 320 32.03 18.30 -4.94
C TYR A 320 33.31 19.05 -5.33
N VAL A 321 33.21 20.38 -5.37
CA VAL A 321 34.36 21.29 -5.51
C VAL A 321 34.25 22.31 -4.38
N ASN A 322 35.15 22.23 -3.41
CA ASN A 322 35.21 23.11 -2.24
C ASN A 322 33.86 23.18 -1.49
N GLU A 323 33.31 22.05 -1.04
CA GLU A 323 31.98 21.91 -0.39
C GLU A 323 30.75 22.15 -1.27
N PHE A 324 30.92 22.64 -2.50
CA PHE A 324 29.80 22.89 -3.39
C PHE A 324 29.61 21.74 -4.37
N ARG A 325 28.36 21.31 -4.54
CA ARG A 325 27.98 20.42 -5.62
C ARG A 325 28.28 21.10 -6.96
N SER A 326 28.93 20.37 -7.85
CA SER A 326 29.35 20.83 -9.17
C SER A 326 29.11 19.75 -10.22
N GLY A 327 28.91 20.18 -11.47
CA GLY A 327 28.76 19.28 -12.61
C GLY A 327 27.50 18.42 -12.55
N ILE A 328 27.58 17.22 -13.15
CA ILE A 328 26.45 16.31 -13.29
C ILE A 328 26.24 15.53 -11.99
N TRP A 329 25.01 15.56 -11.50
CA TRP A 329 24.54 14.79 -10.36
C TRP A 329 23.43 13.84 -10.78
N LYS A 330 23.45 12.61 -10.28
CA LYS A 330 22.56 11.52 -10.67
C LYS A 330 21.88 10.92 -9.46
N TYR A 331 20.60 10.59 -9.60
CA TYR A 331 19.89 9.75 -8.64
C TYR A 331 19.98 8.29 -9.08
N ILE A 332 20.50 7.43 -8.21
CA ILE A 332 20.70 6.00 -8.47
C ILE A 332 19.79 5.20 -7.55
N TYR A 333 18.98 4.33 -8.14
CA TYR A 333 18.11 3.38 -7.44
C TYR A 333 18.25 2.00 -8.08
N ASN A 334 18.48 0.95 -7.29
CA ASN A 334 18.73 -0.40 -7.78
C ASN A 334 19.80 -0.46 -8.90
N ASN A 335 20.88 0.31 -8.76
CA ASN A 335 21.96 0.45 -9.75
C ASN A 335 21.53 1.03 -11.10
N GLN A 336 20.34 1.63 -11.18
CA GLN A 336 19.85 2.33 -12.37
C GLN A 336 19.74 3.83 -12.08
N GLU A 337 20.09 4.64 -13.09
CA GLU A 337 19.87 6.08 -13.05
C GLU A 337 18.38 6.36 -13.22
N ILE A 338 17.77 6.99 -12.21
CA ILE A 338 16.34 7.35 -12.20
C ILE A 338 16.11 8.86 -12.37
N GLY A 339 17.18 9.64 -12.39
CA GLY A 339 17.11 11.08 -12.54
C GLY A 339 18.47 11.75 -12.27
N GLY A 340 18.45 13.06 -12.14
CA GLY A 340 19.64 13.88 -11.99
C GLY A 340 19.52 15.23 -12.65
N GLY A 341 20.62 15.97 -12.70
CA GLY A 341 20.74 17.24 -13.41
C GLY A 341 22.12 17.84 -13.20
N GLU A 342 22.27 19.13 -13.51
CA GLU A 342 23.57 19.81 -13.48
C GLU A 342 23.60 20.97 -12.47
N TYR A 343 24.72 21.08 -11.75
CA TYR A 343 25.10 22.25 -10.97
C TYR A 343 26.10 23.10 -11.76
N LYS A 344 25.61 24.12 -12.46
CA LYS A 344 26.44 25.03 -13.27
C LYS A 344 27.16 26.10 -12.46
N GLN A 345 26.66 26.40 -11.27
CA GLN A 345 27.26 27.33 -10.31
C GLN A 345 27.39 26.61 -8.96
N PRO A 346 28.33 27.01 -8.10
CA PRO A 346 28.58 26.35 -6.82
C PRO A 346 27.28 26.13 -6.02
N GLY A 347 26.82 24.88 -5.94
CA GLY A 347 25.64 24.47 -5.19
C GLY A 347 24.28 24.87 -5.79
N LEU A 348 24.23 25.52 -6.95
CA LEU A 348 22.98 25.93 -7.59
C LEU A 348 22.61 25.04 -8.79
N LYS A 349 21.47 24.36 -8.66
CA LYS A 349 20.85 23.58 -9.73
C LYS A 349 20.50 24.48 -10.91
N ASN A 350 20.82 24.05 -12.12
CA ASN A 350 20.50 24.77 -13.35
C ASN A 350 20.14 23.79 -14.49
N GLY A 351 19.26 24.21 -15.39
CA GLY A 351 18.83 23.40 -16.55
C GLY A 351 17.86 22.30 -16.17
N LYS A 352 17.81 21.24 -16.98
CA LYS A 352 16.86 20.13 -16.80
C LYS A 352 17.24 19.26 -15.61
N TRP A 353 16.24 18.91 -14.80
CA TRP A 353 16.36 18.06 -13.64
C TRP A 353 15.25 17.03 -13.58
N SER A 354 15.59 15.84 -13.08
CA SER A 354 14.67 14.77 -12.71
C SER A 354 14.92 14.38 -11.26
N GLU A 355 13.94 14.56 -10.39
CA GLU A 355 14.06 14.36 -8.95
C GLU A 355 13.12 13.26 -8.46
N PRO A 356 13.55 12.29 -7.64
CA PRO A 356 12.62 11.38 -6.98
C PRO A 356 11.67 12.16 -6.06
N SER A 357 10.44 11.69 -5.93
CA SER A 357 9.49 12.24 -4.95
C SER A 357 10.00 12.07 -3.53
N GLU A 358 9.50 12.90 -2.60
CA GLU A 358 9.88 12.76 -1.19
C GLU A 358 9.53 11.37 -0.64
N GLU A 359 8.43 10.78 -1.11
CA GLU A 359 7.95 9.46 -0.71
C GLU A 359 8.43 8.33 -1.64
N PHE A 360 9.47 8.61 -2.45
CA PHE A 360 9.99 7.64 -3.41
C PHE A 360 10.39 6.34 -2.72
N SER A 361 9.91 5.22 -3.24
CA SER A 361 10.20 3.88 -2.74
C SER A 361 10.04 2.84 -3.85
N ASN A 362 10.37 1.59 -3.55
CA ASN A 362 10.05 0.47 -4.45
C ASN A 362 8.55 0.38 -4.81
N LYS A 363 7.65 0.90 -3.94
CA LYS A 363 6.19 0.92 -4.16
C LYS A 363 5.66 2.26 -4.68
N SER A 364 6.49 3.29 -4.68
CA SER A 364 6.14 4.66 -5.07
C SER A 364 7.26 5.21 -5.95
N GLN A 365 7.21 4.88 -7.24
CA GLN A 365 8.27 5.27 -8.18
C GLN A 365 7.83 6.51 -8.94
N ALA A 366 7.81 7.65 -8.25
CA ALA A 366 7.45 8.93 -8.82
C ALA A 366 8.67 9.86 -8.93
N THR A 367 8.89 10.45 -10.10
CA THR A 367 9.93 11.46 -10.33
C THR A 367 9.33 12.75 -10.88
N TYR A 368 9.86 13.89 -10.48
CA TYR A 368 9.50 15.21 -10.96
C TYR A 368 10.56 15.72 -11.94
N ASN A 369 10.13 16.02 -13.16
CA ASN A 369 10.99 16.43 -14.27
C ASN A 369 10.69 17.87 -14.66
N GLY A 370 11.67 18.76 -14.60
CA GLY A 370 11.48 20.14 -15.01
C GLY A 370 12.79 20.89 -15.13
N GLU A 371 12.74 22.22 -15.04
CA GLU A 371 13.91 23.07 -15.16
C GLU A 371 14.17 23.87 -13.88
N TYR A 372 15.45 24.01 -13.57
CA TYR A 372 15.97 24.88 -12.54
C TYR A 372 16.69 26.09 -13.14
N LYS A 373 16.55 27.24 -12.50
CA LYS A 373 17.32 28.45 -12.77
C LYS A 373 17.82 29.02 -11.45
N ASN A 374 19.14 29.06 -11.27
CA ASN A 374 19.80 29.54 -10.03
C ASN A 374 19.25 28.85 -8.75
N GLY A 375 19.07 27.53 -8.80
CA GLY A 375 18.58 26.75 -7.68
C GLY A 375 17.07 26.81 -7.42
N LYS A 376 16.29 27.54 -8.24
CA LYS A 376 14.83 27.63 -8.15
C LYS A 376 14.13 26.90 -9.30
N LYS A 377 13.02 26.21 -9.01
CA LYS A 377 12.16 25.59 -10.03
C LYS A 377 11.48 26.65 -10.89
N VAL A 378 11.54 26.49 -12.21
CA VAL A 378 10.92 27.39 -13.19
C VAL A 378 10.18 26.58 -14.27
N SER A 379 9.28 27.25 -14.99
CA SER A 379 8.59 26.69 -16.16
C SER A 379 7.81 25.40 -15.86
N ARG A 380 7.57 24.55 -16.86
CA ARG A 380 6.78 23.33 -16.73
C ARG A 380 7.55 22.23 -16.01
N TRP A 381 6.92 21.65 -15.00
CA TRP A 381 7.35 20.46 -14.28
C TRP A 381 6.34 19.35 -14.51
N ASN A 382 6.81 18.23 -15.03
CA ASN A 382 6.00 17.03 -15.24
C ASN A 382 6.30 16.00 -14.16
N THR A 383 5.32 15.17 -13.85
CA THR A 383 5.53 14.03 -12.96
C THR A 383 5.59 12.76 -13.80
N VAL A 384 6.47 11.83 -13.47
CA VAL A 384 6.52 10.50 -14.08
C VAL A 384 6.34 9.49 -12.96
N ALA A 385 5.23 8.77 -12.96
CA ALA A 385 4.92 7.76 -11.95
C ALA A 385 4.87 6.39 -12.61
N TRP A 386 5.72 5.45 -12.17
CA TRP A 386 5.85 4.11 -12.74
C TRP A 386 6.06 4.10 -14.26
N GLY A 387 6.83 5.06 -14.77
CA GLY A 387 7.09 5.23 -16.20
C GLY A 387 5.94 5.88 -16.99
N ILE A 388 4.83 6.22 -16.35
CA ILE A 388 3.71 6.93 -16.96
C ILE A 388 3.91 8.44 -16.76
N LEU A 389 3.92 9.19 -17.86
CA LEU A 389 3.95 10.65 -17.82
C LEU A 389 2.60 11.19 -17.31
N VAL A 390 2.63 11.75 -16.11
CA VAL A 390 1.53 12.52 -15.50
C VAL A 390 1.90 13.99 -15.69
N GLU A 391 1.24 14.66 -16.64
CA GLU A 391 1.47 16.09 -16.90
C GLU A 391 1.38 16.86 -15.58
N GLY A 392 2.39 17.63 -15.18
CA GLY A 392 2.35 18.33 -13.88
C GLY A 392 1.75 19.73 -14.03
N GLY A 393 2.51 20.77 -13.69
CA GLY A 393 2.09 22.15 -13.89
C GLY A 393 3.28 23.07 -14.10
N SER A 394 3.09 24.39 -13.98
CA SER A 394 4.17 25.36 -14.22
C SER A 394 4.45 26.23 -13.00
N TYR A 395 5.74 26.45 -12.74
CA TYR A 395 6.22 27.48 -11.83
C TYR A 395 6.43 28.78 -12.60
N ASP A 396 6.40 29.91 -11.89
CA ASP A 396 6.77 31.20 -12.46
C ASP A 396 8.20 31.20 -13.06
N GLU A 397 8.45 32.08 -14.03
CA GLU A 397 9.75 32.21 -14.69
C GLU A 397 10.73 33.09 -13.91
N GLU A 398 10.24 33.83 -12.90
CA GLU A 398 11.03 34.69 -12.01
C GLU A 398 11.84 33.88 -10.98
N GLY A 399 11.52 32.59 -10.84
CA GLY A 399 12.14 31.68 -9.89
C GLY A 399 11.66 31.90 -8.46
N SER A 400 10.44 32.41 -8.24
CA SER A 400 9.83 32.42 -6.90
C SER A 400 9.26 31.07 -6.47
N GLU A 401 9.32 30.06 -7.34
CA GLU A 401 8.75 28.71 -7.13
C GLU A 401 7.24 28.75 -6.82
N ILE A 402 6.56 29.78 -7.33
CA ILE A 402 5.13 29.96 -7.20
C ILE A 402 4.43 29.16 -8.30
N LYS A 403 3.62 28.19 -7.88
CA LYS A 403 2.78 27.39 -8.78
C LYS A 403 1.72 28.27 -9.45
N ASN A 404 1.58 28.15 -10.76
CA ASN A 404 0.56 28.84 -11.56
C ASN A 404 -0.01 27.92 -12.66
N GLY A 405 -1.25 28.19 -13.06
CA GLY A 405 -1.95 27.47 -14.14
C GLY A 405 -2.51 26.12 -13.72
N ASN A 406 -2.75 25.24 -14.70
CA ASN A 406 -3.26 23.89 -14.44
C ASN A 406 -2.16 22.99 -13.86
N TRP A 407 -2.53 22.17 -12.89
CA TRP A 407 -1.65 21.24 -12.20
C TRP A 407 -2.30 19.87 -12.06
N ILE A 408 -1.49 18.83 -12.24
CA ILE A 408 -1.78 17.50 -11.70
C ILE A 408 -0.82 17.23 -10.54
N GLU A 409 -1.38 16.98 -9.36
CA GLU A 409 -0.63 16.68 -8.14
C GLU A 409 -0.83 15.23 -7.73
N LEU A 410 0.25 14.52 -7.43
CA LEU A 410 0.16 13.20 -6.83
C LEU A 410 -0.18 13.31 -5.34
N ASN A 411 -0.93 12.34 -4.82
CA ASN A 411 -1.08 12.20 -3.38
C ASN A 411 0.25 11.79 -2.75
N ASP A 412 0.57 12.31 -1.56
CA ASP A 412 1.81 12.00 -0.85
C ASP A 412 1.98 10.48 -0.62
N LYS A 413 0.89 9.76 -0.35
CA LYS A 413 0.88 8.31 -0.14
C LYS A 413 0.72 7.51 -1.44
N ILE A 414 1.10 8.09 -2.57
CA ILE A 414 0.99 7.41 -3.85
C ILE A 414 1.78 6.10 -3.82
N SER A 415 1.11 5.00 -4.16
CA SER A 415 1.72 3.67 -4.19
C SER A 415 1.01 2.79 -5.22
N ASP A 416 1.57 1.60 -5.48
CA ASP A 416 0.94 0.59 -6.34
C ASP A 416 -0.52 0.27 -5.94
N TYR A 417 -0.87 0.52 -4.67
CA TYR A 417 -2.22 0.29 -4.12
C TYR A 417 -3.07 1.56 -4.00
N SER A 418 -2.49 2.74 -4.19
CA SER A 418 -3.17 4.01 -4.04
C SER A 418 -2.65 5.00 -5.07
N GLN A 419 -3.25 4.98 -6.26
CA GLN A 419 -2.87 5.83 -7.38
C GLN A 419 -3.78 7.07 -7.43
N ILE A 420 -3.72 7.89 -6.39
CA ILE A 420 -4.54 9.09 -6.28
C ILE A 420 -3.76 10.28 -6.84
N TYR A 421 -4.43 11.07 -7.67
CA TYR A 421 -3.93 12.37 -8.12
C TYR A 421 -5.05 13.41 -8.17
N TYR A 422 -4.67 14.67 -8.14
CA TYR A 422 -5.58 15.81 -8.11
C TYR A 422 -5.33 16.69 -9.32
N ILE A 423 -6.39 17.07 -10.03
CA ILE A 423 -6.31 18.02 -11.15
C ILE A 423 -7.02 19.31 -10.76
N GLY A 424 -6.36 20.45 -10.94
CA GLY A 424 -7.00 21.75 -10.79
C GLY A 424 -6.06 22.90 -11.13
N GLU A 425 -6.46 24.11 -10.77
CA GLU A 425 -5.71 25.33 -11.10
C GLU A 425 -5.07 25.94 -9.86
N TYR A 426 -3.84 26.42 -10.04
CA TYR A 426 -3.12 27.27 -9.11
C TYR A 426 -3.04 28.70 -9.62
N LYS A 427 -3.17 29.66 -8.70
CA LYS A 427 -2.88 31.08 -8.94
C LYS A 427 -2.09 31.63 -7.76
N ASN A 428 -0.91 32.15 -8.03
CA ASN A 428 0.02 32.67 -7.02
C ASN A 428 0.28 31.67 -5.88
N GLY A 429 0.46 30.39 -6.23
CA GLY A 429 0.76 29.33 -5.26
C GLY A 429 -0.46 28.85 -4.46
N GLN A 430 -1.66 29.36 -4.73
CA GLN A 430 -2.90 28.98 -4.08
C GLN A 430 -3.81 28.19 -5.03
N LYS A 431 -4.47 27.15 -4.52
CA LYS A 431 -5.48 26.40 -5.27
C LYS A 431 -6.70 27.28 -5.49
N ILE A 432 -7.21 27.32 -6.72
CA ILE A 432 -8.42 28.08 -7.07
C ILE A 432 -9.37 27.20 -7.89
N GLY A 433 -10.66 27.58 -7.91
CA GLY A 433 -11.65 26.95 -8.78
C GLY A 433 -11.96 25.50 -8.41
N LYS A 434 -12.45 24.71 -9.38
CA LYS A 434 -12.76 23.30 -9.19
C LYS A 434 -11.49 22.47 -9.25
N TRP A 435 -11.29 21.64 -8.22
CA TRP A 435 -10.29 20.59 -8.17
C TRP A 435 -10.98 19.23 -8.20
N SER A 436 -10.47 18.32 -9.01
CA SER A 436 -11.02 16.98 -9.20
C SER A 436 -10.02 15.95 -8.67
N THR A 437 -10.51 14.95 -7.97
CA THR A 437 -9.71 13.86 -7.40
C THR A 437 -9.91 12.62 -8.25
N TRP A 438 -8.82 12.06 -8.76
CA TRP A 438 -8.82 10.91 -9.63
C TRP A 438 -8.13 9.73 -8.96
N TRP A 439 -8.58 8.53 -9.29
CA TRP A 439 -8.03 7.27 -8.81
C TRP A 439 -7.78 6.32 -9.97
N ASN A 440 -6.73 5.51 -9.81
CA ASN A 440 -6.26 4.53 -10.78
C ASN A 440 -5.85 5.23 -12.09
N MET A 441 -4.54 5.51 -12.23
CA MET A 441 -3.99 6.23 -13.39
C MET A 441 -4.23 5.52 -14.73
N LYS A 442 -4.56 4.22 -14.71
CA LYS A 442 -4.88 3.47 -15.92
C LYS A 442 -6.34 3.65 -16.33
N GLU A 443 -7.25 3.71 -15.35
CA GLU A 443 -8.69 3.84 -15.60
C GLU A 443 -9.14 5.30 -15.69
N ASN A 444 -8.37 6.23 -15.11
CA ASN A 444 -8.71 7.65 -15.01
C ASN A 444 -10.14 7.84 -14.49
N LYS A 445 -10.38 7.42 -13.23
CA LYS A 445 -11.69 7.52 -12.61
C LYS A 445 -11.76 8.73 -11.67
N GLU A 446 -12.58 9.73 -11.97
CA GLU A 446 -12.90 10.83 -11.05
C GLU A 446 -13.70 10.25 -9.87
N ILE A 447 -13.14 10.31 -8.66
CA ILE A 447 -13.75 9.78 -7.43
C ILE A 447 -14.13 10.86 -6.43
N GLY A 448 -13.79 12.12 -6.69
CA GLY A 448 -14.09 13.21 -5.79
C GLY A 448 -13.56 14.55 -6.28
N GLY A 449 -13.41 15.50 -5.37
CA GLY A 449 -12.98 16.85 -5.68
C GLY A 449 -13.60 17.88 -4.75
N GLY A 450 -13.36 19.16 -5.02
CA GLY A 450 -13.92 20.28 -4.27
C GLY A 450 -13.63 21.59 -4.96
N SER A 451 -14.23 22.68 -4.47
CA SER A 451 -13.97 24.02 -5.00
C SER A 451 -13.14 24.83 -4.02
N TYR A 452 -12.29 25.70 -4.56
CA TYR A 452 -11.46 26.62 -3.81
C TYR A 452 -11.79 28.05 -4.21
N ASP A 453 -11.85 28.95 -3.22
CA ASP A 453 -12.14 30.34 -3.48
C ASP A 453 -10.99 31.04 -4.23
N GLN A 454 -11.36 31.94 -5.13
CA GLN A 454 -10.39 32.70 -5.90
C GLN A 454 -9.93 33.97 -5.14
N GLY A 455 -10.65 34.38 -4.09
CA GLY A 455 -10.51 35.67 -3.43
C GLY A 455 -10.01 35.65 -1.97
N ASN A 456 -10.00 34.50 -1.25
CA ASN A 456 -9.57 34.46 0.16
C ASN A 456 -8.46 33.43 0.42
N ASN A 457 -7.37 33.49 -0.34
CA ASN A 457 -6.18 32.64 -0.13
C ASN A 457 -6.33 31.16 -0.54
N GLY A 458 -7.31 30.81 -1.39
CA GLY A 458 -7.51 29.43 -1.83
C GLY A 458 -8.12 28.56 -0.74
N MET A 459 -9.14 29.07 -0.04
CA MET A 459 -9.88 28.28 0.94
C MET A 459 -10.90 27.37 0.23
N LYS A 460 -11.02 26.12 0.70
CA LYS A 460 -12.08 25.20 0.28
C LYS A 460 -13.46 25.80 0.58
N ILE A 461 -14.36 25.68 -0.39
CA ILE A 461 -15.75 26.15 -0.34
C ILE A 461 -16.70 25.18 -1.05
N GLY A 462 -17.97 25.19 -0.66
CA GLY A 462 -19.03 24.43 -1.29
C GLY A 462 -18.90 22.92 -1.12
N LYS A 463 -19.53 22.16 -2.02
CA LYS A 463 -19.55 20.70 -1.98
C LYS A 463 -18.17 20.12 -2.26
N CYS A 464 -17.71 19.25 -1.38
CA CYS A 464 -16.42 18.57 -1.48
C CYS A 464 -16.56 17.08 -1.15
N ILE A 465 -15.69 16.28 -1.78
CA ILE A 465 -15.49 14.86 -1.52
C ILE A 465 -14.03 14.69 -1.10
N GLU A 466 -13.82 14.27 0.14
CA GLU A 466 -12.52 13.98 0.72
C GLU A 466 -12.27 12.48 0.79
N LEU A 467 -11.01 12.08 0.67
CA LEU A 467 -10.59 10.69 0.85
C LEU A 467 -10.16 10.50 2.30
N SER A 468 -10.40 9.31 2.87
CA SER A 468 -9.77 8.93 4.14
C SER A 468 -8.25 8.95 4.03
N GLN A 469 -7.57 9.18 5.16
CA GLN A 469 -6.11 9.12 5.23
C GLN A 469 -5.57 7.74 4.84
N ASP A 470 -6.38 6.70 5.01
CA ASP A 470 -6.04 5.32 4.65
C ASP A 470 -6.71 4.87 3.35
N PHE A 471 -7.08 5.82 2.48
CA PHE A 471 -7.63 5.51 1.18
C PHE A 471 -6.62 4.70 0.35
N GLN A 472 -6.97 3.46 0.08
CA GLN A 472 -6.18 2.52 -0.71
C GLN A 472 -7.12 1.53 -1.41
N TYR A 473 -6.57 0.70 -2.30
CA TYR A 473 -7.33 -0.30 -3.05
C TYR A 473 -8.31 -1.11 -2.18
N LEU A 474 -7.85 -1.51 -0.98
CA LEU A 474 -8.62 -2.30 -0.02
C LEU A 474 -9.41 -1.47 1.01
N SER A 475 -9.29 -0.15 1.04
CA SER A 475 -10.05 0.70 1.96
C SER A 475 -10.41 1.99 1.25
N GLN A 476 -11.59 2.01 0.63
CA GLN A 476 -12.05 3.15 -0.17
C GLN A 476 -13.16 3.87 0.60
N VAL A 477 -12.75 4.60 1.63
CA VAL A 477 -13.62 5.47 2.43
C VAL A 477 -13.53 6.89 1.89
N ILE A 478 -14.66 7.49 1.54
CA ILE A 478 -14.76 8.91 1.16
C ILE A 478 -15.76 9.63 2.07
N TYR A 479 -15.55 10.94 2.24
CA TYR A 479 -16.40 11.84 3.00
C TYR A 479 -16.94 12.91 2.07
N GLN A 480 -18.26 13.03 1.97
CA GLN A 480 -18.93 14.01 1.13
C GLN A 480 -19.70 15.00 1.99
N GLY A 481 -19.40 16.28 1.87
CA GLY A 481 -20.13 17.33 2.58
C GLY A 481 -19.82 18.71 2.01
N GLU A 482 -20.01 19.74 2.81
CA GLU A 482 -19.81 21.13 2.40
C GLU A 482 -18.76 21.83 3.27
N TYR A 483 -18.02 22.72 2.61
CA TYR A 483 -17.03 23.60 3.22
C TYR A 483 -17.49 25.06 3.15
N LEU A 484 -17.19 25.80 4.21
CA LEU A 484 -17.26 27.26 4.24
C LEU A 484 -15.94 27.80 4.80
N LYS A 485 -15.11 28.41 3.94
CA LYS A 485 -13.81 29.00 4.32
C LYS A 485 -12.91 28.00 5.06
N ASN A 486 -12.63 26.85 4.41
CA ASN A 486 -11.87 25.73 4.97
C ASN A 486 -12.49 25.05 6.22
N LYS A 487 -13.70 25.43 6.65
CA LYS A 487 -14.42 24.76 7.75
C LYS A 487 -15.52 23.85 7.24
N LYS A 488 -15.55 22.61 7.70
CA LYS A 488 -16.65 21.66 7.43
C LYS A 488 -17.95 22.18 8.04
N ILE A 489 -19.01 22.23 7.24
CA ILE A 489 -20.36 22.65 7.67
C ILE A 489 -21.40 21.62 7.25
N GLY A 490 -22.55 21.67 7.92
CA GLY A 490 -23.72 20.86 7.55
C GLY A 490 -23.45 19.35 7.62
N ARG A 491 -24.22 18.57 6.86
CA ARG A 491 -24.15 17.11 6.88
C ARG A 491 -22.99 16.59 6.02
N TRP A 492 -22.16 15.74 6.61
CA TRP A 492 -21.05 15.04 5.95
C TRP A 492 -21.34 13.54 5.89
N ASN A 493 -21.61 13.02 4.70
CA ASN A 493 -21.84 11.60 4.46
C ASN A 493 -20.50 10.85 4.38
N LEU A 494 -20.38 9.74 5.10
CA LEU A 494 -19.29 8.78 4.99
C LEU A 494 -19.77 7.66 4.07
N LEU A 495 -19.07 7.49 2.95
CA LEU A 495 -19.36 6.46 1.98
C LEU A 495 -18.19 5.48 1.97
N TYR A 496 -18.49 4.20 2.16
CA TYR A 496 -17.52 3.13 2.14
C TYR A 496 -17.82 2.18 0.97
N ARG A 497 -16.84 1.97 0.10
CA ARG A 497 -16.98 1.03 -1.01
C ARG A 497 -16.66 -0.40 -0.53
N ARG A 498 -17.70 -1.18 -0.25
CA ARG A 498 -17.59 -2.61 0.07
C ARG A 498 -17.60 -3.42 -1.24
N THR A 499 -16.44 -3.48 -1.92
CA THR A 499 -16.13 -4.35 -3.08
C THR A 499 -16.90 -4.13 -4.42
N THR A 500 -16.31 -4.72 -5.47
CA THR A 500 -16.57 -4.74 -6.94
C THR A 500 -16.81 -3.42 -7.73
N ASP A 501 -16.45 -3.41 -9.01
CA ASP A 501 -16.68 -2.29 -9.95
C ASP A 501 -18.15 -2.15 -10.38
N GLU A 502 -18.88 -3.25 -10.41
CA GLU A 502 -20.29 -3.31 -10.79
C GLU A 502 -21.20 -2.62 -9.77
N GLU A 503 -20.96 -2.84 -8.48
CA GLU A 503 -21.73 -2.19 -7.40
C GLU A 503 -21.47 -0.67 -7.36
N PHE A 504 -20.28 -0.21 -7.78
CA PHE A 504 -19.98 1.21 -7.90
C PHE A 504 -20.65 1.85 -9.12
N ALA A 505 -20.70 1.16 -10.26
CA ALA A 505 -21.45 1.62 -11.43
C ALA A 505 -22.94 1.78 -11.07
N LEU A 506 -23.50 0.82 -10.33
CA LEU A 506 -24.85 0.91 -9.78
C LEU A 506 -25.02 2.10 -8.82
N MET A 507 -24.03 2.39 -7.96
CA MET A 507 -24.08 3.57 -7.09
C MET A 507 -24.07 4.91 -7.84
N GLN A 508 -23.28 5.03 -8.91
CA GLN A 508 -23.29 6.26 -9.74
C GLN A 508 -24.63 6.43 -10.46
N GLN A 509 -25.25 5.33 -10.90
CA GLN A 509 -26.61 5.34 -11.44
C GLN A 509 -27.63 5.75 -10.38
N ILE A 510 -27.54 5.23 -9.15
CA ILE A 510 -28.43 5.61 -8.03
C ILE A 510 -28.25 7.09 -7.67
N LYS A 511 -27.01 7.59 -7.62
CA LYS A 511 -26.73 9.03 -7.39
C LYS A 511 -27.38 9.90 -8.45
N HIS A 512 -27.24 9.53 -9.73
CA HIS A 512 -27.89 10.24 -10.84
C HIS A 512 -29.42 10.24 -10.72
N ILE A 513 -30.02 9.12 -10.30
CA ILE A 513 -31.46 9.00 -10.04
C ILE A 513 -31.91 9.86 -8.85
N MET A 514 -31.12 9.92 -7.78
CA MET A 514 -31.41 10.75 -6.60
C MET A 514 -31.28 12.25 -6.89
N GLU A 515 -30.30 12.65 -7.72
CA GLU A 515 -30.12 14.04 -8.15
C GLU A 515 -31.24 14.53 -9.10
N GLN A 516 -31.98 13.61 -9.73
CA GLN A 516 -33.15 13.90 -10.57
C GLN A 516 -34.51 13.80 -9.85
N GLY A 517 -34.53 13.66 -8.51
CA GLY A 517 -35.79 13.59 -7.74
C GLY A 517 -36.52 12.23 -7.82
N GLY A 518 -35.81 11.15 -8.16
CA GLY A 518 -36.36 9.82 -8.43
C GLY A 518 -36.81 8.98 -7.21
N GLU A 519 -37.18 9.59 -6.08
CA GLU A 519 -37.67 8.83 -4.90
C GLU A 519 -38.92 7.99 -5.25
N ASP A 520 -39.77 8.50 -6.15
CA ASP A 520 -41.02 7.85 -6.58
C ASP A 520 -40.79 6.67 -7.56
N TYR A 521 -39.66 6.69 -8.29
CA TYR A 521 -39.30 5.65 -9.26
C TYR A 521 -38.67 4.43 -8.57
N LEU A 522 -37.87 4.66 -7.52
CA LEU A 522 -37.26 3.60 -6.70
C LEU A 522 -38.30 2.83 -5.87
N MET A 523 -39.33 3.50 -5.34
CA MET A 523 -40.42 2.85 -4.61
C MET A 523 -41.27 1.94 -5.51
N LYS A 524 -41.58 2.36 -6.74
CA LYS A 524 -42.32 1.54 -7.72
C LYS A 524 -41.49 0.37 -8.25
N GLY A 525 -40.20 0.58 -8.53
CA GLY A 525 -39.29 -0.50 -8.95
C GLY A 525 -39.03 -1.55 -7.86
N ALA A 526 -38.83 -1.11 -6.61
CA ALA A 526 -38.64 -2.01 -5.47
C ALA A 526 -39.92 -2.79 -5.11
N MET A 527 -41.11 -2.20 -5.29
CA MET A 527 -42.38 -2.93 -5.16
C MET A 527 -42.60 -3.96 -6.28
N GLY A 528 -42.22 -3.63 -7.53
CA GLY A 528 -42.27 -4.57 -8.65
C GLY A 528 -41.34 -5.77 -8.46
N LEU A 529 -40.08 -5.53 -8.10
CA LEU A 529 -39.08 -6.58 -7.83
C LEU A 529 -39.44 -7.44 -6.61
N ARG A 530 -40.16 -6.90 -5.61
CA ARG A 530 -40.67 -7.68 -4.47
C ARG A 530 -41.80 -8.64 -4.86
N LEU A 531 -42.67 -8.22 -5.78
CA LEU A 531 -43.74 -9.06 -6.33
C LEU A 531 -43.17 -10.18 -7.20
N GLU A 532 -42.21 -9.85 -8.07
CA GLU A 532 -41.60 -10.80 -9.00
C GLU A 532 -40.70 -11.82 -8.29
N ASN A 533 -39.90 -11.37 -7.31
CA ASN A 533 -39.09 -12.28 -6.50
C ASN A 533 -39.94 -13.11 -5.53
N GLY A 534 -41.06 -12.57 -5.00
CA GLY A 534 -42.00 -13.34 -4.18
C GLY A 534 -42.70 -14.46 -4.96
N LEU A 535 -43.07 -14.21 -6.22
CA LEU A 535 -43.66 -15.21 -7.11
C LEU A 535 -42.65 -16.30 -7.53
N ASN A 536 -41.40 -15.93 -7.79
CA ASN A 536 -40.34 -16.90 -8.08
C ASN A 536 -40.00 -17.74 -6.84
N TRP A 537 -39.94 -17.13 -5.65
CA TRP A 537 -39.73 -17.87 -4.41
C TRP A 537 -40.85 -18.86 -4.11
N GLN A 538 -42.10 -18.50 -4.40
CA GLN A 538 -43.24 -19.39 -4.22
C GLN A 538 -43.22 -20.55 -5.24
N ARG A 539 -42.83 -20.29 -6.49
CA ARG A 539 -42.65 -21.33 -7.51
C ARG A 539 -41.54 -22.31 -7.17
N ASP A 540 -40.41 -21.81 -6.66
CA ASP A 540 -39.27 -22.63 -6.23
C ASP A 540 -39.60 -23.40 -4.94
N LEU A 541 -40.38 -22.81 -4.02
CA LEU A 541 -40.88 -23.48 -2.81
C LEU A 541 -41.85 -24.60 -3.16
N ASP A 542 -42.78 -24.40 -4.09
CA ASP A 542 -43.72 -25.42 -4.55
C ASP A 542 -42.98 -26.58 -5.23
N GLN A 543 -41.92 -26.28 -6.00
CA GLN A 543 -41.06 -27.27 -6.65
C GLN A 543 -40.22 -28.06 -5.63
N VAL A 544 -39.72 -27.40 -4.59
CA VAL A 544 -39.00 -28.04 -3.47
C VAL A 544 -39.96 -28.89 -2.65
N VAL A 545 -41.19 -28.44 -2.39
CA VAL A 545 -42.21 -29.20 -1.65
C VAL A 545 -42.65 -30.45 -2.42
N GLU A 546 -42.83 -30.38 -3.75
CA GLU A 546 -43.07 -31.57 -4.60
C GLU A 546 -41.93 -32.58 -4.50
N LEU A 547 -40.68 -32.11 -4.60
CA LEU A 547 -39.48 -32.96 -4.49
C LEU A 547 -39.31 -33.53 -3.07
N HIS A 548 -39.72 -32.80 -2.03
CA HIS A 548 -39.64 -33.23 -0.63
C HIS A 548 -40.75 -34.23 -0.27
N ILE A 549 -41.96 -34.08 -0.81
CA ILE A 549 -43.07 -35.03 -0.62
C ILE A 549 -42.75 -36.36 -1.32
N MET A 550 -42.19 -36.32 -2.54
CA MET A 550 -41.75 -37.52 -3.26
C MET A 550 -40.54 -38.22 -2.60
N GLY A 551 -39.64 -37.45 -1.96
CA GLY A 551 -38.48 -37.99 -1.24
C GLY A 551 -38.80 -38.56 0.15
N ASN A 552 -39.73 -37.95 0.90
CA ASN A 552 -39.98 -38.31 2.30
C ASN A 552 -41.02 -39.41 2.52
N THR A 553 -41.77 -39.83 1.48
CA THR A 553 -42.66 -41.00 1.58
C THR A 553 -41.89 -42.33 1.65
N LYS A 554 -40.59 -42.34 1.33
CA LYS A 554 -39.71 -43.51 1.42
C LYS A 554 -38.89 -43.63 2.72
N THR A 555 -38.80 -42.58 3.53
CA THR A 555 -37.82 -42.52 4.63
C THR A 555 -38.45 -42.38 6.02
N VAL A 556 -39.71 -41.94 6.13
CA VAL A 556 -40.41 -41.78 7.42
C VAL A 556 -41.18 -43.05 7.83
N LYS A 557 -40.45 -44.15 8.01
CA LYS A 557 -40.89 -45.30 8.83
C LYS A 557 -39.91 -45.65 9.97
N ARG A 558 -38.90 -44.81 10.23
CA ARG A 558 -38.04 -44.93 11.41
C ARG A 558 -37.64 -43.55 11.91
N LEU A 559 -37.68 -43.40 13.23
CA LEU A 559 -37.25 -42.25 14.04
C LEU A 559 -38.32 -41.18 14.29
N VAL A 560 -39.44 -41.65 14.85
CA VAL A 560 -40.10 -40.95 15.94
C VAL A 560 -39.24 -41.22 17.19
N ASP A 561 -38.54 -40.20 17.70
CA ASP A 561 -38.49 -39.81 19.11
C ASP A 561 -37.27 -38.93 19.47
N GLY A 562 -37.58 -37.73 19.99
CA GLY A 562 -36.76 -37.00 20.95
C GLY A 562 -35.82 -35.91 20.39
N ILE A 563 -36.13 -34.64 20.66
CA ILE A 563 -35.35 -33.78 21.57
C ILE A 563 -36.04 -32.42 21.80
N GLN A 564 -35.86 -31.96 23.04
CA GLN A 564 -36.43 -30.81 23.72
C GLN A 564 -36.00 -29.43 23.20
N GLN A 565 -36.81 -28.47 23.63
CA GLN A 565 -36.72 -27.01 23.48
C GLN A 565 -35.42 -26.40 24.05
N GLY A 566 -34.89 -25.42 23.32
CA GLY A 566 -34.01 -24.36 23.81
C GLY A 566 -34.42 -23.03 23.16
N GLN A 567 -34.61 -21.99 23.97
CA GLN A 567 -34.99 -20.65 23.53
C GLN A 567 -33.78 -19.90 22.96
N ASP A 568 -33.87 -19.43 21.72
CA ASP A 568 -32.88 -18.56 21.10
C ASP A 568 -33.22 -17.08 21.32
N TYR A 569 -32.24 -16.32 21.80
CA TYR A 569 -32.23 -14.86 21.77
C TYR A 569 -32.11 -14.39 20.31
N LYS A 570 -33.18 -13.76 19.79
CA LYS A 570 -33.17 -13.14 18.45
C LYS A 570 -32.22 -11.93 18.42
N CYS A 571 -31.01 -12.11 17.91
CA CYS A 571 -30.25 -11.02 17.31
C CYS A 571 -30.84 -10.74 15.92
N LYS A 572 -31.39 -9.54 15.71
CA LYS A 572 -31.81 -9.08 14.38
C LYS A 572 -30.56 -8.75 13.56
N ILE A 573 -30.11 -9.70 12.74
CA ILE A 573 -29.24 -9.39 11.61
C ILE A 573 -30.10 -8.68 10.57
N LEU A 574 -29.83 -7.39 10.34
CA LEU A 574 -30.40 -6.63 9.23
C LEU A 574 -29.74 -7.13 7.94
N GLN A 575 -30.36 -8.10 7.28
CA GLN A 575 -30.06 -8.43 5.88
C GLN A 575 -30.76 -7.43 4.96
N GLY A 576 -29.99 -6.87 4.03
CA GLY A 576 -30.49 -6.04 2.93
C GLY A 576 -30.34 -4.54 3.16
N ILE A 577 -29.12 -4.04 2.96
CA ILE A 577 -28.69 -2.80 2.29
C ILE A 577 -27.17 -2.72 2.52
N ASN A 578 -26.37 -3.07 1.49
CA ASN A 578 -24.89 -3.07 1.55
C ASN A 578 -24.30 -1.66 1.38
N ILE A 579 -24.79 -0.70 2.19
CA ILE A 579 -24.18 0.62 2.33
C ILE A 579 -24.25 0.97 3.81
N PHE A 580 -23.11 0.95 4.50
CA PHE A 580 -23.01 1.69 5.75
C PHE A 580 -22.74 3.15 5.39
N SER A 581 -23.80 3.93 5.20
CA SER A 581 -23.65 5.38 5.19
C SER A 581 -23.56 5.85 6.64
N GLY A 582 -22.33 5.97 7.14
CA GLY A 582 -22.06 6.82 8.29
C GLY A 582 -22.15 8.28 7.87
N GLY A 583 -22.04 9.23 8.79
CA GLY A 583 -21.90 10.63 8.44
C GLY A 583 -22.98 11.55 9.00
N ARG A 584 -22.55 12.71 9.51
CA ARG A 584 -23.23 13.51 10.52
C ARG A 584 -22.97 15.01 10.35
N SER A 585 -23.61 15.83 11.17
CA SER A 585 -23.64 17.27 10.99
C SER A 585 -22.57 18.00 11.79
N TYR A 586 -21.83 18.87 11.12
CA TYR A 586 -21.10 19.96 11.76
C TYR A 586 -22.03 21.16 11.96
N ASP A 587 -21.66 22.06 12.87
CA ASP A 587 -22.37 23.33 12.99
C ASP A 587 -22.34 24.14 11.68
N GLU A 588 -23.38 24.95 11.46
CA GLU A 588 -23.51 25.80 10.27
C GLU A 588 -22.67 27.09 10.36
N LYS A 589 -22.11 27.39 11.54
CA LYS A 589 -21.30 28.59 11.77
C LYS A 589 -19.86 28.42 11.28
N GLY A 590 -19.48 27.21 10.86
CA GLY A 590 -18.13 26.88 10.45
C GLY A 590 -17.17 26.86 11.63
N GLU A 591 -17.60 26.50 12.85
CA GLU A 591 -16.67 26.26 13.96
C GLU A 591 -16.09 24.83 13.94
N GLU A 592 -16.49 24.02 12.96
CA GLU A 592 -16.15 22.57 12.81
C GLU A 592 -16.55 21.72 14.03
N LYS A 593 -17.53 22.17 14.80
CA LYS A 593 -17.98 21.44 15.98
C LYS A 593 -18.93 20.33 15.58
N LYS A 594 -18.63 19.12 16.02
CA LYS A 594 -19.51 17.96 15.90
C LYS A 594 -20.82 18.20 16.66
N VAL A 595 -21.94 18.09 15.97
CA VAL A 595 -23.29 18.19 16.56
C VAL A 595 -24.17 17.01 16.17
N GLY A 596 -25.13 16.65 17.03
CA GLY A 596 -26.06 15.56 16.76
C GLY A 596 -25.46 14.19 17.08
N ARG A 597 -26.02 13.11 16.52
CA ARG A 597 -25.41 11.78 16.68
C ARG A 597 -24.07 11.77 15.88
N TRP A 598 -22.94 11.18 16.40
CA TRP A 598 -21.61 10.55 15.94
C TRP A 598 -21.41 9.09 15.37
N ILE A 599 -21.20 8.75 14.08
CA ILE A 599 -20.81 7.38 13.59
C ILE A 599 -19.39 7.56 13.14
N GLU A 600 -18.47 6.94 13.86
CA GLU A 600 -17.04 7.07 13.63
C GLU A 600 -16.49 5.69 13.27
N LEU A 601 -15.62 5.64 12.26
CA LEU A 601 -14.80 4.47 12.01
C LEU A 601 -13.69 4.45 13.06
N ASN A 602 -13.38 3.27 13.58
CA ASN A 602 -12.18 3.08 14.39
C ASN A 602 -10.93 3.41 13.56
N ASP A 603 -9.92 4.04 14.16
CA ASP A 603 -8.63 4.41 13.53
C ASP A 603 -7.84 3.21 12.94
N GLY A 604 -8.28 1.97 13.19
CA GLY A 604 -7.78 0.75 12.57
C GLY A 604 -8.81 0.03 11.70
N PHE A 605 -9.59 0.74 10.88
CA PHE A 605 -10.60 0.11 10.03
C PHE A 605 -9.96 -0.60 8.80
N TRP A 606 -10.00 -1.93 8.79
CA TRP A 606 -9.62 -2.78 7.66
C TRP A 606 -10.86 -3.49 7.10
N ASN A 607 -10.79 -4.05 5.89
CA ASN A 607 -11.91 -4.76 5.22
C ASN A 607 -12.69 -5.79 6.08
N GLN A 608 -12.10 -6.28 7.18
CA GLN A 608 -12.69 -7.26 8.09
C GLN A 608 -13.14 -6.69 9.45
N SER A 609 -12.82 -5.43 9.75
CA SER A 609 -13.20 -4.76 11.00
C SER A 609 -14.56 -4.09 10.82
N GLN A 610 -15.53 -4.39 11.69
CA GLN A 610 -16.88 -3.79 11.66
C GLN A 610 -17.08 -2.75 12.77
N VAL A 611 -16.01 -2.29 13.42
CA VAL A 611 -16.15 -1.44 14.61
C VAL A 611 -16.55 -0.02 14.22
N LEU A 612 -17.83 0.28 14.39
CA LEU A 612 -18.42 1.62 14.27
C LEU A 612 -18.74 2.12 15.68
N TYR A 613 -18.25 3.31 16.03
CA TYR A 613 -18.63 3.95 17.29
C TYR A 613 -19.82 4.87 17.05
N GLU A 614 -20.94 4.60 17.73
CA GLU A 614 -22.11 5.48 17.72
C GLU A 614 -22.24 6.31 19.02
N GLY A 615 -22.03 7.63 18.96
CA GLY A 615 -22.20 8.56 20.10
C GLY A 615 -23.14 9.74 19.80
N LYS A 616 -23.49 10.59 20.78
CA LYS A 616 -24.21 11.87 20.57
C LYS A 616 -23.30 13.01 20.99
N TYR A 617 -23.05 13.97 20.11
CA TYR A 617 -22.15 15.09 20.33
C TYR A 617 -22.91 16.42 20.42
N LYS A 618 -22.39 17.32 21.25
CA LYS A 618 -22.75 18.74 21.27
C LYS A 618 -21.49 19.54 21.51
N ASN A 619 -21.07 20.31 20.51
CA ASN A 619 -19.83 21.09 20.57
C ASN A 619 -18.61 20.21 20.89
N ASP A 620 -18.44 19.13 20.11
CA ASP A 620 -17.38 18.12 20.23
C ASP A 620 -17.38 17.29 21.53
N LYS A 621 -18.25 17.61 22.48
CA LYS A 621 -18.43 16.79 23.69
C LYS A 621 -19.39 15.64 23.40
N ASN A 622 -18.90 14.42 23.55
CA ASN A 622 -19.75 13.23 23.55
C ASN A 622 -20.62 13.23 24.82
N LEU A 623 -21.93 13.08 24.64
CA LEU A 623 -22.99 13.19 25.65
C LEU A 623 -23.52 11.84 26.12
N GLY A 624 -22.95 10.70 25.72
CA GLY A 624 -23.44 9.38 26.14
C GLY A 624 -22.43 8.25 26.04
N ASN A 625 -22.80 7.11 26.64
CA ASN A 625 -22.09 5.83 26.52
C ASN A 625 -22.27 5.31 25.09
N GLY A 626 -21.30 5.55 24.21
CA GLY A 626 -21.44 5.13 22.82
C GLY A 626 -21.54 3.62 22.68
N ILE A 627 -22.24 3.19 21.65
CA ILE A 627 -22.36 1.77 21.30
C ILE A 627 -21.23 1.46 20.33
N SER A 628 -20.36 0.52 20.69
CA SER A 628 -19.45 -0.12 19.74
C SER A 628 -20.25 -1.20 19.02
N ILE A 629 -20.46 -1.00 17.71
CA ILE A 629 -21.16 -1.97 16.84
C ILE A 629 -20.14 -2.94 16.25
#